data_AF-A0A925QAV1-F1
#
_entry.id   AF-A0A925QAV1-F1
#
_cell.length_a   1.000
_cell.length_b   1.000
_cell.length_c   1.000
_cell.angle_alpha   90.00
_cell.angle_beta   90.00
_cell.angle_gamma   90.00
#
_symmetry.space_group_name_H-M   'P 1'
#
loop_
_entity.id
_entity.type
_entity.pdbx_description
1 polymer ?
#
loop_
_entity_poly.entity_id
_entity_poly.type
_entity_poly.pdbx_seq_one_letter_code
_entity_poly.pdbx_strand_id
1 'polypeptide(L)'
;MAKIRSELKKMAGRGRCQEFLTKLLKRAGDTGGDQPKFTNIVDLFDAVLLQKGFVSQATWSGRGFSSVEGAVGAPGGAQVRLSVGSEDFKGPLRIQYYTYDALSELTHVAGSKPSYYATGAFSDYHLGKTALDVANEMGTGIKNHKLTLPTVDPKNDPFAKWSGFYHGIVKLFCPRQERF
;
A
#
# COMPACT_ATOMS: atom_id res chain seq x y z
N MET A 1 -12.50 -3.40 12.17
CA MET A 1 -11.02 -3.40 12.20
C MET A 1 -10.40 -4.75 12.60
N ALA A 2 -10.82 -5.42 13.68
CA ALA A 2 -10.21 -6.70 14.10
C ALA A 2 -10.16 -7.80 13.00
N LYS A 3 -11.22 -7.92 12.18
CA LYS A 3 -11.25 -8.85 11.03
C LYS A 3 -10.22 -8.48 9.94
N ILE A 4 -10.11 -7.20 9.61
CA ILE A 4 -9.14 -6.68 8.64
C ILE A 4 -7.72 -6.97 9.13
N ARG A 5 -7.40 -6.65 10.39
CA ARG A 5 -6.11 -6.95 11.00
C ARG A 5 -5.75 -8.44 10.92
N SER A 6 -6.72 -9.32 11.22
CA SER A 6 -6.52 -10.77 11.14
C SER A 6 -6.21 -11.24 9.72
N GLU A 7 -6.95 -10.75 8.72
CA GLU A 7 -6.67 -11.07 7.31
C GLU A 7 -5.34 -10.48 6.83
N LEU A 8 -4.99 -9.26 7.27
CA LEU A 8 -3.70 -8.63 6.96
C LEU A 8 -2.53 -9.46 7.51
N LYS A 9 -2.64 -9.93 8.76
CA LYS A 9 -1.67 -10.85 9.37
C LYS A 9 -1.54 -12.14 8.58
N LYS A 10 -2.65 -12.73 8.12
CA LYS A 10 -2.61 -13.93 7.27
C LYS A 10 -1.96 -13.67 5.92
N MET A 11 -2.22 -12.52 5.30
CA MET A 11 -1.64 -12.15 4.01
C MET A 11 -0.13 -11.91 4.12
N ALA A 12 0.28 -11.12 5.12
CA ALA A 12 1.69 -10.83 5.39
C ALA A 12 2.48 -12.09 5.79
N GLY A 13 1.86 -12.97 6.57
CA GLY A 13 2.46 -14.23 7.02
C GLY A 13 2.55 -15.32 5.96
N ARG A 14 2.11 -15.07 4.72
CA ARG A 14 2.17 -16.04 3.62
C ARG A 14 3.25 -15.67 2.60
N GLY A 15 3.95 -16.70 2.14
CA GLY A 15 4.91 -16.57 1.05
C GLY A 15 5.96 -15.51 1.34
N ARG A 16 6.20 -14.65 0.34
CA ARG A 16 7.25 -13.62 0.38
C ARG A 16 6.71 -12.21 0.62
N CYS A 17 5.44 -12.06 1.00
CA CYS A 17 4.78 -10.76 1.14
C CYS A 17 5.50 -9.86 2.17
N GLN A 18 5.67 -10.33 3.42
CA GLN A 18 6.35 -9.52 4.44
C GLN A 18 7.83 -9.27 4.11
N GLU A 19 8.52 -10.21 3.45
CA GLU A 19 9.90 -9.99 2.97
C GLU A 19 9.94 -8.83 1.96
N PHE A 20 9.05 -8.86 0.97
CA PHE A 20 8.91 -7.83 -0.05
C PHE A 20 8.59 -6.47 0.58
N LEU A 21 7.57 -6.39 1.42
CA LEU A 21 7.18 -5.13 2.08
C LEU A 21 8.30 -4.57 2.96
N THR A 22 9.04 -5.45 3.67
CA THR A 22 10.18 -5.02 4.49
C THR A 22 11.28 -4.40 3.62
N LYS A 23 11.65 -5.06 2.51
CA LYS A 23 12.67 -4.55 1.59
C LYS A 23 12.22 -3.25 0.90
N LEU A 24 10.96 -3.21 0.44
CA LEU A 24 10.34 -2.04 -0.16
C LEU A 24 10.41 -0.84 0.77
N LEU A 25 9.90 -0.96 1.99
CA LEU A 25 9.82 0.17 2.92
C LEU A 25 11.20 0.69 3.35
N LYS A 26 12.16 -0.22 3.58
CA LYS A 26 13.55 0.17 3.88
C LYS A 26 14.17 0.91 2.72
N ARG A 27 14.14 0.34 1.50
CA ARG A 27 14.77 0.94 0.32
C ARG A 27 14.13 2.28 -0.07
N ALA A 28 12.81 2.39 0.05
CA ALA A 28 12.08 3.63 -0.19
C ALA A 28 12.55 4.71 0.80
N GLY A 29 12.63 4.36 2.09
CA GLY A 29 13.11 5.28 3.12
C GLY A 29 14.57 5.68 2.98
N ASP A 30 15.44 4.74 2.61
CA ASP A 30 16.87 5.00 2.32
C ASP A 30 17.03 5.97 1.15
N THR A 31 16.31 5.73 0.05
CA THR A 31 16.40 6.54 -1.17
C THR A 31 15.78 7.92 -0.98
N GLY A 32 14.65 7.99 -0.27
CA GLY A 32 13.89 9.22 -0.07
C GLY A 32 14.28 10.04 1.17
N GLY A 33 15.24 9.57 1.97
CA GLY A 33 15.66 10.26 3.20
C GLY A 33 14.56 10.37 4.26
N ASP A 34 13.70 9.35 4.36
CA ASP A 34 12.64 9.25 5.36
C ASP A 34 12.44 7.79 5.77
N GLN A 35 13.08 7.38 6.86
CA GLN A 35 13.04 5.99 7.32
C GLN A 35 11.63 5.59 7.77
N PRO A 36 11.16 4.38 7.43
CA PRO A 36 9.88 3.90 7.90
C PRO A 36 9.92 3.72 9.43
N LYS A 37 8.84 4.09 10.12
CA LYS A 37 8.68 3.83 11.56
C LYS A 37 8.52 2.33 11.84
N PHE A 38 7.81 1.64 10.95
CA PHE A 38 7.60 0.20 11.01
C PHE A 38 7.77 -0.41 9.63
N THR A 39 8.49 -1.53 9.55
CA THR A 39 8.60 -2.32 8.30
C THR A 39 7.72 -3.57 8.34
N ASN A 40 7.29 -3.98 9.53
CA ASN A 40 6.26 -5.00 9.71
C ASN A 40 4.89 -4.37 9.45
N ILE A 41 4.13 -4.94 8.52
CA ILE A 41 2.87 -4.33 8.10
C ILE A 41 1.77 -4.44 9.15
N VAL A 42 1.81 -5.46 10.00
CA VAL A 42 0.85 -5.61 11.12
C VAL A 42 1.14 -4.55 12.18
N ASP A 43 2.41 -4.32 12.50
CA ASP A 43 2.80 -3.28 13.45
C ASP A 43 2.45 -1.88 12.90
N LEU A 44 2.61 -1.67 11.59
CA LEU A 44 2.21 -0.44 10.93
C LEU A 44 0.68 -0.23 10.96
N PHE A 45 -0.10 -1.30 10.74
CA PHE A 45 -1.56 -1.26 10.90
C PHE A 45 -1.96 -0.84 12.33
N ASP A 46 -1.33 -1.45 13.34
CA ASP A 46 -1.61 -1.17 14.75
C ASP A 46 -1.23 0.27 15.12
N ALA A 47 -0.10 0.78 14.59
CA ALA A 47 0.31 2.16 14.78
C ALA A 47 -0.68 3.16 14.16
N VAL A 48 -1.15 2.93 12.93
CA VAL A 48 -2.18 3.78 12.29
C VAL A 48 -3.48 3.74 13.10
N LEU A 49 -3.89 2.56 13.57
CA LEU A 49 -5.12 2.39 14.35
C LEU A 49 -5.11 3.22 15.65
N LEU A 50 -3.96 3.38 16.29
CA LEU A 50 -3.77 4.17 17.51
C LEU A 50 -3.70 5.68 17.28
N GLN A 51 -3.58 6.12 16.02
CA GLN A 51 -3.47 7.54 15.65
C GLN A 51 -4.83 8.09 15.17
N LYS A 52 -4.90 8.59 13.93
CA LYS A 52 -6.16 9.02 13.32
C LYS A 52 -6.98 7.85 12.74
N GLY A 53 -6.38 6.65 12.67
CA GLY A 53 -7.08 5.40 12.39
C GLY A 53 -7.44 5.15 10.93
N PHE A 54 -8.45 4.31 10.75
CA PHE A 54 -9.00 3.92 9.45
C PHE A 54 -10.43 4.43 9.34
N VAL A 55 -10.75 5.11 8.25
CA VAL A 55 -12.11 5.63 7.98
C VAL A 55 -12.58 5.22 6.59
N SER A 56 -13.88 5.07 6.39
CA SER A 56 -14.43 4.94 5.03
C SER A 56 -14.40 6.31 4.35
N GLN A 57 -13.96 6.37 3.10
CA GLN A 57 -13.93 7.62 2.34
C GLN A 57 -15.35 8.08 2.00
N ALA A 58 -15.72 9.34 2.23
CA ALA A 58 -16.99 9.88 1.75
C ALA A 58 -17.02 9.88 0.21
N THR A 59 -18.15 9.52 -0.39
CA THR A 59 -18.32 9.42 -1.85
C THR A 59 -18.01 10.75 -2.55
N TRP A 60 -17.07 10.72 -3.49
CA TRP A 60 -16.97 11.73 -4.55
C TRP A 60 -17.22 11.00 -5.87
N SER A 61 -18.33 11.31 -6.55
CA SER A 61 -18.73 10.75 -7.86
C SER A 61 -19.05 9.24 -7.93
N GLY A 62 -19.28 8.55 -6.81
CA GLY A 62 -19.85 7.18 -6.80
C GLY A 62 -18.85 6.02 -6.89
N ARG A 63 -17.54 6.28 -7.03
CA ARG A 63 -16.46 5.31 -6.75
C ARG A 63 -15.32 6.03 -6.04
N GLY A 64 -15.23 5.89 -4.72
CA GLY A 64 -14.11 6.44 -3.95
C GLY A 64 -12.87 5.55 -4.10
N PHE A 65 -11.69 6.15 -4.31
CA PHE A 65 -10.41 5.45 -4.25
C PHE A 65 -9.81 5.57 -2.86
N SER A 66 -9.14 4.51 -2.39
CA SER A 66 -8.40 4.61 -1.13
C SER A 66 -7.41 5.77 -1.18
N SER A 67 -7.20 6.41 -0.04
CA SER A 67 -6.29 7.56 0.09
C SER A 67 -5.72 7.62 1.50
N VAL A 68 -4.66 8.38 1.68
CA VAL A 68 -4.01 8.58 2.98
C VAL A 68 -3.93 10.05 3.35
N GLU A 69 -3.82 10.30 4.65
CA GLU A 69 -3.49 11.60 5.20
C GLU A 69 -2.41 11.44 6.28
N GLY A 70 -1.36 12.27 6.20
CA GLY A 70 -0.29 12.28 7.20
C GLY A 70 0.69 11.10 7.08
N ALA A 71 1.36 10.79 8.18
CA ALA A 71 2.33 9.70 8.31
C ALA A 71 2.48 9.27 9.77
N VAL A 72 2.90 8.02 10.01
CA VAL A 72 2.94 7.45 11.38
C VAL A 72 3.93 8.17 12.29
N GLY A 73 4.95 8.84 11.74
CA GLY A 73 5.87 9.67 12.51
C GLY A 73 5.63 11.17 12.50
N ALA A 74 4.59 11.66 11.79
CA ALA A 74 4.37 13.09 11.60
C ALA A 74 3.48 13.70 12.70
N PRO A 75 3.66 14.99 13.04
CA PRO A 75 2.67 15.74 13.81
C PRO A 75 1.28 15.63 13.16
N GLY A 76 0.29 15.26 13.96
CA GLY A 76 -1.07 14.98 13.47
C GLY A 76 -1.33 13.52 13.09
N GLY A 77 -0.33 12.65 13.03
CA GLY A 77 -0.49 11.21 12.80
C GLY A 77 -1.00 10.82 11.41
N ALA A 78 -1.14 9.50 11.19
CA ALA A 78 -1.61 8.91 9.95
C ALA A 78 -3.08 8.51 10.00
N GLN A 79 -3.78 8.73 8.88
CA GLN A 79 -5.10 8.19 8.60
C GLN A 79 -5.08 7.46 7.26
N VAL A 80 -5.70 6.29 7.21
CA VAL A 80 -6.00 5.59 5.96
C VAL A 80 -7.50 5.68 5.69
N ARG A 81 -7.86 6.22 4.52
CA ARG A 81 -9.23 6.34 4.04
C ARG A 81 -9.48 5.22 3.04
N LEU A 82 -10.30 4.26 3.41
CA LEU A 82 -10.57 3.07 2.61
C LEU A 82 -11.67 3.36 1.57
N SER A 83 -11.51 2.79 0.37
CA SER A 83 -12.46 2.91 -0.72
C SER A 83 -13.87 2.46 -0.32
N VAL A 84 -14.88 3.28 -0.63
CA VAL A 84 -16.29 2.87 -0.54
C VAL A 84 -16.70 1.86 -1.60
N GLY A 85 -15.93 1.70 -2.68
CA GLY A 85 -16.15 0.63 -3.65
C GLY A 85 -16.02 -0.76 -3.01
N SER A 86 -15.26 -0.87 -1.91
CA SER A 86 -15.21 -2.08 -1.10
C SER A 86 -16.55 -2.42 -0.42
N GLU A 87 -17.47 -1.47 -0.27
CA GLU A 87 -18.81 -1.69 0.29
C GLU A 87 -19.77 -2.40 -0.68
N ASP A 88 -19.50 -2.36 -1.99
CA ASP A 88 -20.29 -3.07 -3.01
C ASP A 88 -20.25 -4.60 -2.80
N PHE A 89 -19.19 -5.09 -2.14
CA PHE A 89 -19.04 -6.49 -1.77
C PHE A 89 -19.71 -6.81 -0.43
N LYS A 90 -20.04 -8.08 -0.19
CA LYS A 90 -20.69 -8.54 1.06
C LYS A 90 -19.86 -9.60 1.78
N GLY A 91 -20.09 -9.73 3.09
CA GLY A 91 -19.55 -10.83 3.90
C GLY A 91 -18.01 -10.89 3.89
N PRO A 92 -17.41 -12.10 3.79
CA PRO A 92 -15.95 -12.28 3.77
C PRO A 92 -15.24 -11.51 2.65
N LEU A 93 -15.87 -11.39 1.48
CA LEU A 93 -15.26 -10.73 0.32
C LEU A 93 -15.01 -9.23 0.58
N ARG A 94 -15.96 -8.55 1.22
CA ARG A 94 -15.79 -7.15 1.68
C ARG A 94 -14.55 -6.99 2.57
N ILE A 95 -14.33 -7.92 3.49
CA ILE A 95 -13.17 -7.86 4.39
C ILE A 95 -11.87 -8.03 3.61
N GLN A 96 -11.83 -8.89 2.61
CA GLN A 96 -10.65 -9.08 1.77
C GLN A 96 -10.32 -7.83 0.95
N TYR A 97 -11.32 -7.17 0.37
CA TYR A 97 -11.14 -5.93 -0.36
C TYR A 97 -10.63 -4.81 0.56
N TYR A 98 -11.26 -4.61 1.72
CA TYR A 98 -10.78 -3.64 2.70
C TYR A 98 -9.37 -3.93 3.23
N THR A 99 -9.02 -5.21 3.37
CA THR A 99 -7.67 -5.61 3.78
C THR A 99 -6.64 -5.29 2.70
N TYR A 100 -7.01 -5.49 1.43
CA TYR A 100 -6.14 -5.16 0.32
C TYR A 100 -5.94 -3.66 0.16
N ASP A 101 -7.02 -2.88 0.29
CA ASP A 101 -6.96 -1.41 0.32
C ASP A 101 -6.05 -0.94 1.45
N ALA A 102 -6.27 -1.45 2.68
CA ALA A 102 -5.45 -1.09 3.83
C ALA A 102 -3.97 -1.43 3.61
N LEU A 103 -3.66 -2.61 3.05
CA LEU A 103 -2.29 -3.05 2.80
C LEU A 103 -1.52 -2.06 1.92
N SER A 104 -2.10 -1.72 0.77
CA SER A 104 -1.50 -0.76 -0.16
C SER A 104 -1.29 0.60 0.52
N GLU A 105 -2.35 1.16 1.11
CA GLU A 105 -2.30 2.49 1.72
C GLU A 105 -1.35 2.59 2.91
N LEU A 106 -1.19 1.51 3.69
CA LEU A 106 -0.30 1.49 4.84
C LEU A 106 1.14 1.83 4.46
N THR A 107 1.60 1.35 3.31
CA THR A 107 2.97 1.62 2.87
C THR A 107 3.23 3.11 2.61
N HIS A 108 2.20 3.87 2.22
CA HIS A 108 2.31 5.31 1.95
C HIS A 108 2.46 6.15 3.23
N VAL A 109 2.02 5.62 4.38
CA VAL A 109 2.10 6.30 5.68
C VAL A 109 3.24 5.79 6.57
N ALA A 110 4.09 4.91 6.04
CA ALA A 110 5.15 4.25 6.81
C ALA A 110 6.21 5.22 7.37
N GLY A 111 6.43 6.35 6.69
CA GLY A 111 7.47 7.33 7.02
C GLY A 111 7.18 8.23 8.22
N SER A 112 8.07 9.20 8.40
CA SER A 112 7.90 10.32 9.32
C SER A 112 7.41 11.59 8.66
N LYS A 113 7.38 11.65 7.32
CA LYS A 113 6.91 12.78 6.53
C LYS A 113 5.70 12.36 5.70
N PRO A 114 4.67 13.22 5.57
CA PRO A 114 3.58 12.99 4.63
C PRO A 114 4.12 12.84 3.21
N SER A 115 3.57 11.88 2.47
CA SER A 115 3.83 11.73 1.04
C SER A 115 2.60 12.15 0.24
N TYR A 116 2.85 12.76 -0.91
CA TYR A 116 1.83 13.06 -1.92
C TYR A 116 2.18 12.28 -3.19
N TYR A 117 1.25 12.16 -4.14
CA TYR A 117 1.37 11.33 -5.35
C TYR A 117 2.80 11.21 -5.97
N ALA A 118 3.47 12.36 -6.18
CA ALA A 118 4.80 12.42 -6.78
C ALA A 118 5.93 12.82 -5.82
N THR A 119 5.65 13.12 -4.55
CA THR A 119 6.63 13.68 -3.60
C THR A 119 6.66 12.94 -2.26
N GLY A 120 7.86 12.73 -1.71
CA GLY A 120 8.08 11.96 -0.49
C GLY A 120 8.49 10.52 -0.77
N ALA A 121 9.20 9.92 0.19
CA ALA A 121 9.78 8.57 0.06
C ALA A 121 8.72 7.48 -0.20
N PHE A 122 7.52 7.68 0.33
CA PHE A 122 6.42 6.72 0.27
C PHE A 122 5.29 7.18 -0.67
N SER A 123 5.61 8.00 -1.67
CA SER A 123 4.65 8.37 -2.72
C SER A 123 4.39 7.23 -3.71
N ASP A 124 3.27 7.25 -4.44
CA ASP A 124 2.98 6.29 -5.53
C ASP A 124 4.14 6.16 -6.51
N TYR A 125 4.71 7.30 -6.90
CA TYR A 125 5.88 7.32 -7.79
C TYR A 125 7.11 6.62 -7.19
N HIS A 126 7.53 6.97 -5.97
CA HIS A 126 8.73 6.42 -5.35
C HIS A 126 8.54 4.95 -4.96
N LEU A 127 7.36 4.59 -4.44
CA LEU A 127 7.01 3.21 -4.15
C LEU A 127 6.92 2.38 -5.42
N GLY A 128 6.36 2.89 -6.51
CA GLY A 128 6.34 2.20 -7.81
C GLY A 128 7.75 1.88 -8.31
N LYS A 129 8.65 2.86 -8.31
CA LYS A 129 10.06 2.64 -8.68
C LYS A 129 10.75 1.63 -7.77
N THR A 130 10.65 1.83 -6.46
CA THR A 130 11.31 0.96 -5.48
C THR A 130 10.76 -0.47 -5.53
N ALA A 131 9.45 -0.62 -5.73
CA ALA A 131 8.78 -1.91 -5.87
C ALA A 131 9.28 -2.68 -7.10
N LEU A 132 9.53 -2.00 -8.22
CA LEU A 132 10.15 -2.64 -9.39
C LEU A 132 11.54 -3.18 -9.06
N ASP A 133 12.39 -2.35 -8.44
CA ASP A 133 13.76 -2.74 -8.12
C ASP A 133 13.79 -3.93 -7.15
N VAL A 134 12.98 -3.87 -6.09
CA VAL A 134 12.85 -4.94 -5.11
C VAL A 134 12.27 -6.20 -5.76
N ALA A 135 11.26 -6.08 -6.63
CA ALA A 135 10.68 -7.23 -7.33
C ALA A 135 11.68 -7.90 -8.28
N ASN A 136 12.52 -7.11 -8.97
CA ASN A 136 13.58 -7.63 -9.83
C ASN A 136 14.67 -8.33 -9.02
N GLU A 137 15.07 -7.77 -7.87
CA GLU A 137 16.03 -8.40 -6.95
C GLU A 137 15.48 -9.71 -6.38
N MET A 138 14.22 -9.70 -5.94
CA MET A 138 13.58 -10.87 -5.35
C MET A 138 13.22 -11.94 -6.38
N GLY A 139 13.05 -11.57 -7.64
CA GLY A 139 12.44 -12.39 -8.67
C GLY A 139 10.92 -12.45 -8.51
N THR A 140 10.20 -12.23 -9.61
CA THR A 140 8.73 -12.19 -9.65
C THR A 140 8.07 -13.55 -9.42
N GLY A 141 8.82 -14.65 -9.54
CA GLY A 141 8.30 -16.01 -9.48
C GLY A 141 7.48 -16.43 -10.72
N ILE A 142 7.31 -15.54 -11.69
CA ILE A 142 6.59 -15.81 -12.94
C ILE A 142 7.60 -15.91 -14.08
N LYS A 143 7.64 -17.08 -14.73
CA LYS A 143 8.54 -17.34 -15.86
C LYS A 143 8.31 -16.31 -16.98
N ASN A 144 9.40 -15.70 -17.45
CA ASN A 144 9.40 -14.71 -18.53
C ASN A 144 8.61 -13.41 -18.25
N HIS A 145 8.23 -13.16 -17.00
CA HIS A 145 7.54 -11.90 -16.65
C HIS A 145 8.56 -10.79 -16.39
N LYS A 146 8.52 -9.75 -17.24
CA LYS A 146 9.32 -8.53 -17.09
C LYS A 146 8.41 -7.40 -16.63
N LEU A 147 8.72 -6.82 -15.48
CA LEU A 147 8.08 -5.61 -14.99
C LEU A 147 8.76 -4.40 -15.62
N THR A 148 7.99 -3.40 -16.04
CA THR A 148 8.49 -2.15 -16.63
C THR A 148 7.76 -0.96 -16.02
N LEU A 149 8.49 0.14 -15.80
CA LEU A 149 7.91 1.36 -15.26
C LEU A 149 6.88 1.97 -16.24
N PRO A 150 5.85 2.66 -15.72
CA PRO A 150 5.03 3.54 -16.53
C PRO A 150 5.89 4.61 -17.23
N THR A 151 5.53 4.96 -18.46
CA THR A 151 6.21 6.01 -19.26
C THR A 151 5.62 7.40 -19.07
N VAL A 152 4.58 7.54 -18.24
CA VAL A 152 3.89 8.81 -17.99
C VAL A 152 4.63 9.65 -16.94
N ASP A 153 4.68 10.96 -17.14
CA ASP A 153 5.19 11.90 -16.13
C ASP A 153 4.31 11.81 -14.87
N PRO A 154 4.85 11.48 -13.68
CA PRO A 154 4.07 11.44 -12.44
C PRO A 154 3.42 12.78 -12.07
N LYS A 155 3.90 13.92 -12.59
CA LYS A 155 3.25 15.23 -12.40
C LYS A 155 2.05 15.45 -13.31
N ASN A 156 1.87 14.62 -14.34
CA ASN A 156 0.79 14.69 -15.30
C ASN A 156 0.26 13.28 -15.63
N ASP A 157 -0.17 12.57 -14.59
CA ASP A 157 -0.71 11.21 -14.68
C ASP A 157 -2.21 11.18 -14.32
N PRO A 158 -3.09 11.62 -15.23
CA PRO A 158 -4.52 11.74 -14.95
C PRO A 158 -5.21 10.39 -14.71
N PHE A 159 -4.55 9.28 -15.02
CA PHE A 159 -5.09 7.92 -14.88
C PHE A 159 -4.44 7.13 -13.75
N ALA A 160 -3.64 7.79 -12.90
CA ALA A 160 -2.96 7.18 -11.77
C ALA A 160 -2.18 5.89 -12.13
N LYS A 161 -1.52 5.86 -13.31
CA LYS A 161 -0.79 4.68 -13.80
C LYS A 161 0.33 4.26 -12.84
N TRP A 162 0.97 5.20 -12.16
CA TRP A 162 2.00 4.88 -11.14
C TRP A 162 1.41 4.14 -9.94
N SER A 163 0.28 4.62 -9.42
CA SER A 163 -0.44 3.94 -8.33
C SER A 163 -0.90 2.54 -8.75
N GLY A 164 -1.49 2.41 -9.93
CA GLY A 164 -1.91 1.12 -10.49
C GLY A 164 -0.75 0.13 -10.67
N PHE A 165 0.40 0.61 -11.16
CA PHE A 165 1.62 -0.19 -11.30
C PHE A 165 2.15 -0.67 -9.95
N TYR A 166 2.28 0.24 -8.99
CA TYR A 166 2.70 -0.07 -7.63
C TYR A 166 1.78 -1.14 -7.00
N HIS A 167 0.47 -0.93 -7.05
CA HIS A 167 -0.52 -1.86 -6.51
C HIS A 167 -0.45 -3.22 -7.20
N GLY A 168 -0.17 -3.26 -8.51
CA GLY A 168 0.03 -4.49 -9.27
C GLY A 168 1.21 -5.33 -8.76
N ILE A 169 2.34 -4.70 -8.43
CA ILE A 169 3.49 -5.39 -7.83
C ILE A 169 3.15 -5.87 -6.41
N VAL A 170 2.48 -5.06 -5.59
CA VAL A 170 2.03 -5.51 -4.27
C VAL A 170 1.13 -6.74 -4.39
N LYS A 171 0.20 -6.79 -5.36
CA LYS A 171 -0.67 -7.97 -5.60
C LYS A 171 0.13 -9.23 -5.90
N LEU A 172 1.22 -9.08 -6.65
CA LEU A 172 2.09 -10.19 -7.03
C LEU A 172 2.73 -10.85 -5.80
N PHE A 173 3.22 -10.05 -4.85
CA PHE A 173 3.90 -10.55 -3.65
C PHE A 173 2.96 -10.82 -2.47
N CYS A 174 1.82 -10.13 -2.43
CA CYS A 174 0.81 -10.19 -1.37
C CYS A 174 -0.56 -10.57 -1.97
N PRO A 175 -0.70 -11.79 -2.51
CA PRO A 175 -1.91 -12.21 -3.20
C PRO A 175 -3.11 -12.28 -2.25
N ARG A 176 -4.27 -11.87 -2.76
CA ARG A 176 -5.55 -12.09 -2.10
C ARG A 176 -5.88 -13.59 -2.07
N GLN A 177 -6.62 -14.03 -1.05
CA GLN A 177 -7.28 -15.33 -1.09
C GLN A 177 -8.52 -15.25 -1.97
N GLU A 178 -8.35 -15.30 -3.28
CA GLU A 178 -9.44 -15.64 -4.17
C GLU A 178 -9.67 -17.15 -4.02
N ARG A 179 -10.64 -17.52 -3.18
CA ARG A 179 -11.22 -18.87 -3.23
C ARG A 179 -12.14 -18.88 -4.44
N PHE A 180 -11.69 -19.48 -5.53
CA PHE A 180 -12.58 -19.95 -6.58
C PHE A 180 -13.33 -21.19 -6.07
#